data_AF-A0A969WG02-F1
#
_entry.id   AF-A0A969WG02-F1
#
_cell.length_a   1.000
_cell.length_b   1.000
_cell.length_c   1.000
_cell.angle_alpha   90.00
_cell.angle_beta   90.00
_cell.angle_gamma   90.00
#
_symmetry.space_group_name_H-M   'P 1'
#
loop_
_entity.id
_entity.type
_entity.pdbx_description
1 polymer ?
#
loop_
_entity_poly.entity_id
_entity_poly.type
_entity_poly.pdbx_seq_one_letter_code
_entity_poly.pdbx_strand_id
1 'polypeptide(L)' 'MSQSIGVECKFEANGRIRIDRIQLDGKWLPVGQGRQWSDENGRHLLIMLPNNQTRELLLRADTLTWMLLPSRTAVV' A
#
# COMPACT_ATOMS: atom_id res chain seq x y z
N MET A 1 2.74 -10.71 9.47
CA MET A 1 3.23 -9.60 10.30
C MET A 1 3.18 -8.33 9.47
N SER A 2 2.89 -7.18 10.07
CA SER A 2 2.95 -5.88 9.40
C SER A 2 4.36 -5.31 9.48
N GLN A 3 4.83 -4.64 8.43
CA GLN A 3 6.17 -4.08 8.36
C GLN A 3 6.14 -2.64 7.83
N SER A 4 6.91 -1.75 8.45
CA SER A 4 7.12 -0.40 7.91
C SER A 4 7.95 -0.47 6.64
N ILE A 5 7.51 0.22 5.58
CA ILE A 5 8.11 0.10 4.25
C ILE A 5 8.31 1.45 3.57
N GLY A 6 9.36 1.57 2.75
CA GLY A 6 9.52 2.71 1.85
C GLY A 6 8.52 2.64 0.70
N VAL A 7 7.89 3.76 0.36
CA VAL A 7 6.92 3.85 -0.74
C VAL A 7 7.20 5.10 -1.55
N GLU A 8 7.33 4.93 -2.86
CA GLU A 8 7.31 6.03 -3.81
C GLU A 8 5.89 6.16 -4.38
N CYS A 9 5.29 7.33 -4.22
CA CYS A 9 3.92 7.58 -4.62
C CYS A 9 3.69 9.04 -4.98
N LYS A 10 2.53 9.31 -5.61
CA LYS A 10 2.01 10.65 -5.85
C LYS A 10 0.64 10.79 -5.20
N PHE A 11 0.44 11.89 -4.48
CA PHE A 11 -0.88 12.32 -4.06
C PHE A 11 -1.50 13.12 -5.19
N GLU A 12 -2.63 12.66 -5.69
CA GLU A 12 -3.41 13.36 -6.70
C GLU A 12 -4.28 14.44 -6.05
N ALA A 13 -4.65 15.47 -6.82
CA ALA A 13 -5.49 16.57 -6.33
C ALA A 13 -6.87 16.12 -5.83
N ASN A 14 -7.36 14.96 -6.31
CA ASN A 14 -8.62 14.34 -5.87
C ASN A 14 -8.48 13.54 -4.56
N GLY A 15 -7.30 13.53 -3.93
CA GLY A 15 -7.01 12.77 -2.71
C GLY A 15 -6.65 11.30 -2.93
N ARG A 16 -6.65 10.80 -4.17
CA ARG A 16 -6.14 9.46 -4.49
C ARG A 16 -4.62 9.42 -4.33
N ILE A 17 -4.11 8.24 -4.02
CA ILE A 17 -2.67 7.98 -3.95
C ILE A 17 -2.35 7.00 -5.07
N ARG A 18 -1.38 7.36 -5.90
CA ARG A 18 -0.85 6.50 -6.96
C ARG A 18 0.50 5.96 -6.52
N ILE A 19 0.59 4.65 -6.34
CA ILE A 19 1.82 3.98 -5.92
C ILE A 19 2.65 3.63 -7.16
N ASP A 20 3.90 4.06 -7.17
CA ASP A 20 4.85 3.73 -8.25
C ASP A 20 5.63 2.46 -7.89
N ARG A 21 6.22 2.43 -6.68
CA ARG A 21 7.04 1.29 -6.20
C ARG A 21 7.15 1.25 -4.68
N ILE A 22 7.49 0.07 -4.16
CA ILE A 22 7.73 -0.16 -2.72
C ILE A 22 9.13 -0.73 -2.49
N GLN A 23 9.68 -0.52 -1.29
CA GLN A 23 11.00 -1.01 -0.93
C GLN A 23 10.93 -2.35 -0.16
N LEU A 24 11.18 -3.47 -0.84
CA LEU A 24 11.24 -4.80 -0.22
C LEU A 24 12.66 -5.36 -0.29
N ASP A 25 13.16 -5.89 0.83
CA ASP A 25 14.49 -6.51 0.93
C ASP A 25 15.62 -5.64 0.33
N GLY A 26 15.56 -4.34 0.60
CA GLY A 26 16.53 -3.34 0.11
C GLY A 26 16.35 -2.95 -1.36
N LYS A 27 15.38 -3.51 -2.08
CA LYS A 27 15.13 -3.24 -3.50
C LYS A 27 13.81 -2.51 -3.70
N TRP A 28 13.79 -1.62 -4.68
CA TRP A 28 12.56 -0.95 -5.12
C TRP A 28 11.87 -1.79 -6.20
N LEU A 29 10.65 -2.22 -5.91
CA LEU A 29 9.84 -3.07 -6.80
C LEU A 29 8.61 -2.28 -7.28
N PRO A 30 8.33 -2.25 -8.61
CA PRO A 30 7.09 -1.67 -9.10
C PRO A 30 5.90 -2.50 -8.63
N VAL A 31 4.73 -1.86 -8.55
CA VAL A 31 3.50 -2.54 -8.13
C VAL A 31 2.35 -2.21 -9.07
N GLY A 32 1.47 -3.19 -9.28
CA GLY A 32 0.12 -2.91 -9.74
C GLY A 32 -0.72 -2.35 -8.60
N GLN A 33 -1.66 -1.46 -8.90
CA GLN A 33 -2.55 -0.87 -7.90
C GLN A 33 -4.01 -1.27 -8.18
N GLY A 34 -4.69 -1.73 -7.13
CA GLY A 34 -6.11 -2.04 -7.13
C GLY A 34 -6.93 -0.96 -6.41
N ARG A 35 -7.87 -1.43 -5.58
CA ARG A 35 -8.78 -0.55 -4.81
C ARG A 35 -8.01 0.27 -3.78
N GLN A 36 -8.46 1.50 -3.58
CA GLN A 36 -8.11 2.36 -2.45
C GLN A 36 -9.36 2.66 -1.60
N TRP A 37 -9.22 2.68 -0.28
CA TRP A 37 -10.27 3.07 0.65
C TRP A 37 -9.67 3.78 1.88
N SER A 38 -10.53 4.25 2.78
CA SER A 38 -10.10 4.88 4.03
C SER A 38 -10.99 4.42 5.17
N ASP A 39 -10.39 4.21 6.33
CA ASP A 39 -11.07 3.96 7.60
C ASP A 39 -10.34 4.67 8.74
N GLU A 40 -10.69 4.37 9.99
CA GLU A 40 -10.10 4.98 11.20
C GLU A 40 -8.58 4.81 11.31
N ASN A 41 -7.99 3.79 10.68
CA ASN A 41 -6.56 3.52 10.72
C ASN A 41 -5.78 4.36 9.70
N GLY A 42 -6.45 4.83 8.65
CA GLY A 42 -5.87 5.68 7.62
C GLY A 42 -6.29 5.28 6.21
N ARG A 43 -5.35 5.41 5.26
CA ARG A 43 -5.61 5.17 3.84
C ARG A 43 -5.04 3.82 3.43
N HIS A 44 -5.91 2.97 2.91
CA HIS A 44 -5.59 1.62 2.50
C HIS A 44 -5.53 1.52 0.99
N LEU A 45 -4.57 0.76 0.47
CA LEU A 45 -4.38 0.49 -0.95
C LEU A 45 -4.07 -0.98 -1.17
N LEU A 46 -4.83 -1.63 -2.05
CA LEU A 46 -4.49 -2.94 -2.55
C LEU A 46 -3.41 -2.81 -3.61
N ILE A 47 -2.32 -3.57 -3.47
CA ILE A 47 -1.23 -3.62 -4.43
C ILE A 47 -0.96 -5.07 -4.87
N MET A 48 -0.44 -5.22 -6.08
CA MET A 48 0.01 -6.49 -6.63
C MET A 48 1.50 -6.40 -6.92
N LEU A 49 2.27 -7.30 -6.33
CA LEU A 49 3.71 -7.42 -6.55
C LEU A 49 3.99 -8.13 -7.89
N PRO A 50 5.21 -8.02 -8.44
CA PRO A 50 5.58 -8.66 -9.72
C PRO A 50 5.43 -10.19 -9.74
N ASN A 51 5.43 -10.84 -8.57
CA ASN A 51 5.21 -12.28 -8.42
C ASN A 51 3.71 -12.66 -8.33
N ASN A 52 2.81 -11.76 -8.73
CA ASN A 52 1.35 -11.90 -8.64
C ASN A 52 0.81 -11.99 -7.20
N GLN A 53 1.62 -11.66 -6.21
CA GLN A 53 1.17 -11.66 -4.83
C GLN A 53 0.46 -10.34 -4.49
N THR A 54 -0.76 -10.46 -3.99
CA THR A 54 -1.51 -9.31 -3.48
C THR A 54 -1.07 -8.97 -2.05
N ARG A 55 -0.97 -7.66 -1.79
CA ARG A 55 -0.67 -7.07 -0.48
C ARG A 55 -1.51 -5.84 -0.27
N GLU A 56 -1.56 -5.39 0.97
CA GLU A 56 -2.21 -4.14 1.33
C GLU A 56 -1.16 -3.17 1.86
N LEU A 57 -1.19 -1.94 1.39
CA LEU A 57 -0.48 -0.81 1.97
C LEU A 57 -1.44 -0.01 2.82
N LEU A 58 -1.00 0.37 4.01
CA LEU A 58 -1.70 1.31 4.89
C LEU A 58 -0.80 2.52 5.13
N LEU A 59 -1.25 3.70 4.69
CA LEU A 59 -0.72 4.96 5.19
C LEU A 59 -1.46 5.32 6.48
N ARG A 60 -0.79 5.14 7.61
CA ARG A 60 -1.35 5.43 8.93
C ARG A 60 -1.68 6.91 9.09
N ALA A 61 -2.86 7.21 9.62
CA ALA A 61 -3.33 8.58 9.82
C ALA A 61 -2.56 9.33 10.93
N ASP A 62 -2.09 8.61 11.95
CA ASP A 62 -1.47 9.19 13.15
C ASP A 62 0.04 9.41 13.01
N THR A 63 0.75 8.52 12.33
CA THR A 63 2.21 8.58 12.17
C THR A 63 2.67 8.97 10.78
N LEU A 64 1.77 8.99 9.79
CA LEU A 64 2.12 9.19 8.37
C LEU A 64 3.17 8.20 7.86
N THR A 65 3.18 6.98 8.42
CA THR A 65 4.08 5.90 8.02
C THR A 65 3.35 4.87 7.17
N TRP A 66 4.03 4.34 6.15
CA TRP A 66 3.55 3.24 5.34
C TRP A 66 3.79 1.89 5.99
N MET A 67 2.73 1.09 6.08
CA MET A 67 2.77 -0.29 6.56
C MET A 67 2.40 -1.24 5.42
N LEU A 68 3.19 -2.30 5.23
CA LEU A 68 2.83 -3.43 4.40
C LEU A 68 2.11 -4.46 5.25
N LEU A 69 0.89 -4.81 4.85
CA LEU A 69 0.02 -5.77 5.50
C LEU A 69 -0.21 -6.99 4.58
N PRO A 70 -0.50 -8.18 5.15
CA PRO A 70 -1.06 -9.27 4.37
C PRO A 70 -2.34 -8.79 3.65
N SER A 71 -2.58 -9.25 2.42
CA SER A 71 -3.87 -8.99 1.78
C SER A 71 -4.96 -9.65 2.60
N ARG A 72 -5.93 -8.87 3.11
CA ARG A 72 -7.14 -9.46 3.67
C ARG A 72 -7.89 -10.14 2.51
N THR A 73 -8.00 -11.46 2.55
CA THR A 73 -8.94 -12.17 1.68
C THR A 73 -10.31 -11.58 2.00
N ALA A 74 -10.91 -10.86 1.06
CA ALA A 74 -12.31 -10.50 1.19
C ALA A 74 -13.09 -11.82 1.21
N VAL A 75 -13.65 -12.17 2.36
CA VAL A 75 -14.77 -13.11 2.40
C VAL A 75 -15.88 -12.38 1.66
N VAL A 76 -16.22 -12.89 0.47
CA VAL A 76 -17.37 -12.46 -0.33
C VAL A 76 -18.64 -12.85 0.41
#